data_AF-A0A815TJE0-F1
#
_entry.id   AF-A0A815TJE0-F1
#
_cell.length_a   1.000
_cell.length_b   1.000
_cell.length_c   1.000
_cell.angle_alpha   90.00
_cell.angle_beta   90.00
_cell.angle_gamma   90.00
#
_symmetry.space_group_name_H-M   'P 1'
#
loop_
_entity.id
_entity.type
_entity.pdbx_description
1 polymer ?
#
loop_
_entity_poly.entity_id
_entity_poly.type
_entity_poly.pdbx_seq_one_letter_code
_entity_poly.pdbx_strand_id
1 'polypeptide(L)'
;MYGKVKKYGLVKLAKQENIRRQIANIISLPLVPKDQINHCMEVIIDELCNADSKFDKLTDYILNNYTEDARFSFDMWNHFDSIDERPRTNNHVEGYHRQLNARVRTNLDLWTWTDGVRSSEESVMYRYEQEQAQKRTTRPRKIKNIRDDLSLN
;
A
#
# COMPACT_ATOMS: atom_id res chain seq x y z
N MET A 1 12.32 16.78 -14.34
CA MET A 1 10.94 17.08 -13.90
C MET A 1 10.78 17.02 -12.37
N TYR A 2 11.24 15.93 -11.72
CA TYR A 2 11.10 15.68 -10.27
C TYR A 2 11.62 16.80 -9.33
N GLY A 3 12.79 17.40 -9.62
CA GLY A 3 13.36 18.46 -8.78
C GLY A 3 12.57 19.78 -8.77
N LYS A 4 11.86 20.10 -9.87
CA LYS A 4 11.02 21.30 -9.96
C LYS A 4 9.68 21.13 -9.23
N VAL A 5 9.15 19.90 -9.18
CA VAL A 5 7.88 19.57 -8.49
C VAL A 5 8.04 19.66 -6.96
N LYS A 6 9.21 19.30 -6.41
CA LYS A 6 9.51 19.45 -4.96
C LYS A 6 9.33 20.89 -4.45
N LYS A 7 9.45 21.91 -5.33
CA LYS A 7 9.27 23.32 -4.96
C LYS A 7 7.81 23.65 -4.60
N TYR A 8 6.85 22.91 -5.16
CA TYR A 8 5.42 23.22 -5.09
C TYR A 8 4.64 22.31 -4.14
N GLY A 9 5.29 21.38 -3.45
CA GLY A 9 4.62 20.38 -2.61
C GLY A 9 5.08 20.36 -1.16
N LEU A 10 4.40 19.54 -0.36
CA LEU A 10 4.64 19.31 1.07
C LEU A 10 6.03 18.71 1.39
N VAL A 11 6.84 18.39 0.37
CA VAL A 11 8.16 17.74 0.49
C VAL A 11 9.14 18.53 1.36
N LYS A 12 9.01 19.86 1.43
CA LYS A 12 9.83 20.70 2.32
C LYS A 12 9.46 20.50 3.79
N LEU A 13 8.17 20.30 4.06
CA LEU A 13 7.60 20.12 5.39
C LEU A 13 7.78 18.67 5.87
N ALA A 14 7.85 17.69 4.96
CA ALA A 14 8.08 16.28 5.28
C ALA A 14 9.40 15.98 6.00
N LYS A 15 10.35 16.94 6.06
CA LYS A 15 11.57 16.83 6.86
C LYS A 15 11.37 17.15 8.35
N GLN A 16 10.27 17.83 8.70
CA GLN A 16 9.97 18.14 10.09
C GLN A 16 9.51 16.86 10.80
N GLU A 17 10.03 16.63 12.00
CA GLU A 17 9.84 15.35 12.70
C GLU A 17 8.37 15.08 13.04
N ASN A 18 7.65 16.10 13.52
CA ASN A 18 6.22 16.04 13.83
C ASN A 18 5.40 15.64 12.60
N ILE A 19 5.67 16.25 11.43
CA ILE A 19 4.96 15.94 10.19
C ILE A 19 5.29 14.53 9.71
N ARG A 20 6.56 14.12 9.79
CA ARG A 20 6.97 12.77 9.42
C ARG A 20 6.29 11.72 10.30
N ARG A 21 6.13 12.00 11.59
CA ARG A 21 5.40 11.15 12.54
C ARG A 21 3.93 11.04 12.15
N GLN A 22 3.27 12.16 11.84
CA GLN A 22 1.86 12.11 11.43
C GLN A 22 1.64 11.40 10.10
N ILE A 23 2.52 11.58 9.12
CA ILE A 23 2.48 10.78 7.89
C ILE A 23 2.65 9.29 8.18
N ALA A 24 3.55 8.92 9.09
CA ALA A 24 3.72 7.53 9.51
C ALA A 24 2.45 7.00 10.20
N ASN A 25 1.82 7.80 11.06
CA ASN A 25 0.57 7.44 11.71
C ASN A 25 -0.55 7.18 10.69
N ILE A 26 -0.68 8.02 9.66
CA ILE A 26 -1.64 7.80 8.55
C ILE A 26 -1.39 6.46 7.86
N ILE A 27 -0.13 6.14 7.56
CA ILE A 27 0.24 4.88 6.90
C ILE A 27 -0.04 3.68 7.79
N SER A 28 -0.05 3.86 9.12
CA SER A 28 -0.32 2.81 10.11
C SER A 28 -1.80 2.58 10.40
N LEU A 29 -2.71 3.48 9.98
CA LEU A 29 -4.16 3.34 10.22
C LEU A 29 -4.78 2.00 9.77
N PRO A 30 -4.34 1.36 8.68
CA PRO A 30 -4.82 0.02 8.31
C PRO A 30 -4.57 -1.05 9.39
N LEU A 31 -3.69 -0.78 10.35
CA LEU A 31 -3.29 -1.70 11.41
C LEU A 31 -3.86 -1.28 12.77
N VAL A 32 -4.81 -0.34 12.79
CA VAL A 32 -5.48 0.12 14.01
C VAL A 32 -6.83 -0.60 14.13
N PRO A 33 -7.28 -0.97 15.34
CA PRO A 33 -8.62 -1.51 15.57
C PRO A 33 -9.69 -0.59 14.97
N LYS A 34 -10.68 -1.16 14.27
CA LYS A 34 -11.70 -0.38 13.52
C LYS A 34 -12.45 0.62 14.38
N ASP A 35 -12.72 0.26 15.63
CA ASP A 35 -13.38 1.11 16.64
C ASP A 35 -12.53 2.32 17.08
N GLN A 36 -11.21 2.29 16.86
CA GLN A 36 -10.28 3.34 17.25
C GLN A 36 -9.84 4.24 16.08
N ILE A 37 -10.13 3.85 14.82
CA ILE A 37 -9.65 4.56 13.62
C ILE A 37 -10.10 6.02 13.60
N ASN A 38 -11.38 6.29 13.86
CA ASN A 38 -11.91 7.65 13.82
C ASN A 38 -11.19 8.56 14.83
N HIS A 39 -11.00 8.06 16.05
CA HIS A 39 -10.28 8.80 17.08
C HIS A 39 -8.82 9.05 16.71
N CYS A 40 -8.11 8.04 16.20
CA CYS A 40 -6.73 8.22 15.73
C CYS A 40 -6.65 9.24 14.60
N MET A 41 -7.61 9.22 13.67
CA MET A 41 -7.68 10.18 12.56
C MET A 41 -7.88 11.62 13.02
N GLU A 42 -8.79 11.85 13.96
CA GLU A 42 -9.03 13.19 14.53
C GLU A 42 -7.74 13.78 15.12
N VAL A 43 -7.01 12.99 15.91
CA VAL A 43 -5.73 13.42 16.52
C VAL A 43 -4.68 13.74 15.45
N ILE A 44 -4.53 12.87 14.45
CA ILE A 44 -3.58 13.06 13.35
C ILE A 44 -3.89 14.34 12.57
N ILE A 45 -5.17 14.56 12.26
CA ILE A 45 -5.65 15.71 11.48
C ILE A 45 -5.45 16.99 12.27
N ASP A 46 -5.84 17.03 13.54
CA ASP A 46 -5.66 18.20 14.40
C ASP A 46 -4.18 18.59 14.49
N GLU A 47 -3.29 17.62 14.70
CA GLU A 47 -1.85 17.87 14.72
C GLU A 47 -1.30 18.39 13.38
N LEU A 48 -1.80 17.89 12.24
CA LEU A 48 -1.37 18.34 10.91
C LEU A 48 -1.89 19.75 10.57
N CYS A 49 -3.15 20.04 10.87
CA CYS A 49 -3.76 21.35 10.66
C CYS A 49 -3.09 22.42 11.54
N ASN A 50 -2.75 22.06 12.79
CA ASN A 50 -1.99 22.94 13.69
C ASN A 50 -0.54 23.17 13.25
N ALA A 51 0.03 22.28 12.42
CA ALA A 51 1.40 22.40 11.93
C ALA A 51 1.54 23.38 10.74
N ASP A 52 0.70 23.26 9.70
CA ASP A 52 0.71 24.16 8.53
C ASP A 52 -0.61 24.02 7.75
N SER A 53 -1.27 25.14 7.42
CA SER A 53 -2.53 25.15 6.67
C SER A 53 -2.43 24.56 5.25
N LYS A 54 -1.22 24.26 4.76
CA LYS A 54 -1.03 23.49 3.52
C LYS A 54 -1.52 22.04 3.65
N PHE A 55 -1.73 21.53 4.86
CA PHE A 55 -2.26 20.18 5.08
C PHE A 55 -3.77 20.09 4.97
N ASP A 56 -4.51 21.20 4.96
CA ASP A 56 -5.98 21.23 4.87
C ASP A 56 -6.50 20.37 3.70
N LYS A 57 -5.89 20.49 2.52
CA LYS A 57 -6.29 19.67 1.36
C LYS A 57 -6.02 18.18 1.52
N LEU A 58 -4.97 17.82 2.28
CA LEU A 58 -4.65 16.43 2.57
C LEU A 58 -5.62 15.89 3.62
N THR A 59 -5.92 16.64 4.67
CA THR A 59 -6.83 16.24 5.73
C THR A 59 -8.27 16.13 5.20
N ASP A 60 -8.72 17.08 4.38
CA ASP A 60 -9.99 17.00 3.64
C ASP A 60 -10.08 15.75 2.77
N TYR A 61 -9.01 15.46 2.02
CA TYR A 61 -8.97 14.26 1.19
C TYR A 61 -9.08 12.99 2.04
N ILE A 62 -8.37 12.94 3.16
CA ILE A 62 -8.38 11.78 4.05
C ILE A 62 -9.76 11.58 4.67
N LEU A 63 -10.38 12.64 5.19
CA LEU A 63 -11.72 12.58 5.80
C LEU A 63 -12.76 12.06 4.80
N ASN A 64 -12.82 12.69 3.62
CA ASN A 64 -13.83 12.35 2.61
C ASN A 64 -13.69 10.94 2.02
N ASN A 65 -12.50 10.33 2.11
CA ASN A 65 -12.23 9.02 1.52
C ASN A 65 -12.10 7.88 2.54
N TYR A 66 -11.77 8.16 3.80
CA TYR A 66 -11.36 7.14 4.77
C TYR A 66 -11.97 7.26 6.18
N THR A 67 -12.79 8.27 6.52
CA THR A 67 -13.50 8.35 7.83
C THR A 67 -15.03 8.18 7.70
N GLU A 68 -15.86 8.60 8.65
CA GLU A 68 -17.33 8.38 8.58
C GLU A 68 -17.96 8.91 7.27
N ASP A 69 -18.86 8.14 6.67
CA ASP A 69 -19.37 8.31 5.29
C ASP A 69 -18.29 8.32 4.17
N ALA A 70 -17.15 7.69 4.44
CA ALA A 70 -16.06 7.53 3.49
C ALA A 70 -16.47 6.82 2.20
N ARG A 71 -15.87 7.30 1.11
CA ARG A 71 -15.85 6.59 -0.17
C ARG A 71 -15.32 5.16 -0.07
N PHE A 72 -14.38 4.89 0.84
CA PHE A 72 -13.79 3.57 1.07
C PHE A 72 -14.08 3.11 2.50
N SER A 73 -15.01 2.16 2.64
CA SER A 73 -15.33 1.54 3.93
C SER A 73 -14.11 0.88 4.57
N PHE A 74 -14.05 0.82 5.90
CA PHE A 74 -12.94 0.20 6.64
C PHE A 74 -12.64 -1.23 6.19
N ASP A 75 -13.64 -2.03 5.84
CA ASP A 75 -13.44 -3.41 5.38
C ASP A 75 -12.62 -3.53 4.09
N MET A 76 -12.51 -2.46 3.29
CA MET A 76 -11.71 -2.46 2.06
C MET A 76 -10.21 -2.27 2.31
N TRP A 77 -9.83 -1.59 3.40
CA TRP A 77 -8.46 -1.11 3.58
C TRP A 77 -7.87 -1.38 4.96
N ASN A 78 -8.71 -1.61 5.97
CA ASN A 78 -8.25 -2.02 7.29
C ASN A 78 -7.89 -3.51 7.28
N HIS A 79 -6.73 -3.81 7.85
CA HIS A 79 -6.12 -5.12 7.88
C HIS A 79 -5.85 -5.60 9.31
N PHE A 80 -6.36 -4.90 10.34
CA PHE A 80 -6.12 -5.24 11.74
C PHE A 80 -6.50 -6.69 12.04
N ASP A 81 -7.73 -7.10 11.70
CA ASP A 81 -8.24 -8.45 11.93
C ASP A 81 -7.56 -9.52 11.04
N SER A 82 -6.96 -9.11 9.91
CA SER A 82 -6.29 -10.02 8.98
C SER A 82 -4.89 -10.45 9.45
N ILE A 83 -4.36 -9.82 10.50
CA ILE A 83 -3.06 -10.14 11.09
C ILE A 83 -3.10 -11.51 11.80
N ASP A 84 -4.23 -11.83 12.42
CA ASP A 84 -4.40 -13.07 13.20
C ASP A 84 -4.56 -14.31 12.31
N GLU A 85 -5.14 -14.16 11.11
CA GLU A 85 -5.36 -15.30 10.20
C GLU A 85 -4.06 -15.87 9.64
N ARG A 86 -3.06 -15.01 9.40
CA ARG A 86 -1.68 -15.42 9.09
C ARG A 86 -0.72 -14.29 9.49
N PRO A 87 0.17 -14.48 10.47
CA PRO A 87 1.23 -13.52 10.69
C PRO A 87 2.04 -13.44 9.39
N ARG A 88 2.00 -12.29 8.70
CA ARG A 88 2.87 -12.00 7.57
C ARG A 88 4.28 -11.96 8.13
N THR A 89 4.92 -13.13 8.21
CA THR A 89 6.29 -13.26 8.68
C THR A 89 7.17 -12.29 7.91
N ASN A 90 8.17 -11.70 8.58
CA ASN A 90 9.11 -10.76 7.97
C ASN A 90 9.66 -11.28 6.63
N ASN A 91 9.85 -12.60 6.55
CA ASN A 91 10.27 -13.33 5.34
C ASN A 91 9.37 -13.11 4.11
N HIS A 92 8.06 -12.94 4.29
CA HIS A 92 7.12 -12.73 3.19
C HIS A 92 7.25 -11.30 2.63
N VAL A 93 7.35 -10.32 3.53
CA VAL A 93 7.53 -8.90 3.20
C VAL A 93 8.91 -8.67 2.59
N GLU A 94 9.96 -9.22 3.21
CA GLU A 94 11.32 -9.21 2.68
C GLU A 94 11.41 -9.92 1.31
N GLY A 95 10.71 -11.04 1.14
CA GLY A 95 10.63 -11.78 -0.13
C GLY A 95 9.92 -10.98 -1.22
N TYR A 96 8.87 -10.24 -0.87
CA TYR A 96 8.19 -9.30 -1.77
C TYR A 96 9.12 -8.15 -2.17
N HIS A 97 9.72 -7.46 -1.20
CA HIS A 97 10.66 -6.37 -1.45
C HIS A 97 11.86 -6.83 -2.28
N ARG A 98 12.39 -8.03 -2.03
CA ARG A 98 13.50 -8.60 -2.81
C ARG A 98 13.11 -8.85 -4.27
N GLN A 99 11.93 -9.41 -4.51
CA GLN A 99 11.43 -9.64 -5.88
C GLN A 99 11.17 -8.33 -6.62
N LEU A 100 10.56 -7.37 -5.93
CA LEU A 100 10.31 -6.04 -6.48
C LEU A 100 11.64 -5.34 -6.80
N ASN A 101 12.57 -5.27 -5.85
CA ASN A 101 13.89 -4.68 -6.07
C ASN A 101 14.73 -5.42 -7.13
N ALA A 102 14.53 -6.73 -7.32
CA ALA A 102 15.19 -7.48 -8.39
C ALA A 102 14.67 -7.09 -9.79
N ARG A 103 13.37 -6.77 -9.90
CA ARG A 103 12.74 -6.31 -11.16
C ARG A 103 12.92 -4.80 -11.38
N VAL A 104 13.00 -4.04 -10.29
CA VAL A 104 12.96 -2.57 -10.25
C VAL A 104 14.33 -2.06 -9.80
N ARG A 105 15.40 -2.35 -10.56
CA ARG A 105 16.77 -1.99 -10.14
C ARG A 105 17.15 -0.53 -10.42
N THR A 106 16.55 0.15 -11.42
CA THR A 106 16.84 1.57 -11.71
C THR A 106 15.79 2.23 -12.60
N ASN A 107 15.39 3.46 -12.27
CA ASN A 107 14.55 4.41 -13.04
C ASN A 107 13.46 3.76 -13.92
N LEU A 108 12.43 3.21 -13.27
CA LEU A 108 11.27 2.69 -13.99
C LEU A 108 10.33 3.82 -14.40
N ASP A 109 9.83 3.70 -15.63
CA ASP A 109 8.59 4.35 -16.05
C ASP A 109 7.41 3.77 -15.24
N LEU A 110 6.40 4.60 -15.00
CA LEU A 110 5.20 4.28 -14.22
C LEU A 110 4.52 3.00 -14.71
N TRP A 111 4.54 2.76 -16.02
CA TRP A 111 3.99 1.56 -16.66
C TRP A 111 4.73 0.30 -16.24
N THR A 112 6.06 0.33 -16.24
CA THR A 112 6.89 -0.80 -15.81
C THR A 112 6.70 -1.11 -14.33
N TRP A 113 6.48 -0.07 -13.51
CA TRP A 113 6.17 -0.25 -12.09
C TRP A 113 4.78 -0.90 -11.89
N THR A 114 3.78 -0.41 -12.61
CA THR A 114 2.40 -0.92 -12.56
C THR A 114 2.34 -2.39 -13.00
N ASP A 115 3.04 -2.75 -14.08
CA ASP A 115 3.14 -4.13 -14.55
C ASP A 115 3.86 -5.04 -13.53
N GLY A 116 4.88 -4.51 -12.86
CA GLY A 116 5.60 -5.20 -11.80
C GLY A 116 4.71 -5.53 -10.60
N VAL A 117 3.87 -4.58 -10.19
CA VAL A 117 2.88 -4.76 -9.11
C VAL A 117 1.83 -5.79 -9.52
N ARG A 118 1.21 -5.66 -10.70
CA ARG A 118 0.17 -6.59 -11.18
C ARG A 118 0.68 -8.02 -11.30
N SER A 119 1.88 -8.22 -11.85
CA SER A 119 2.49 -9.56 -11.94
C SER A 119 2.78 -10.18 -10.55
N SER A 120 3.06 -9.34 -9.56
CA SER A 120 3.25 -9.80 -8.18
C SER A 120 1.93 -10.23 -7.52
N GLU A 121 0.84 -9.50 -7.79
CA GLU A 121 -0.51 -9.85 -7.33
C GLU A 121 -0.96 -11.19 -7.94
N GLU A 122 -0.80 -11.38 -9.25
CA GLU A 122 -1.09 -12.65 -9.94
C GLU A 122 -0.31 -13.83 -9.31
N SER A 123 0.96 -13.60 -8.96
CA SER A 123 1.79 -14.63 -8.32
C SER A 123 1.33 -14.97 -6.90
N VAL A 124 0.78 -14.01 -6.16
CA VAL A 124 0.21 -14.22 -4.82
C VAL A 124 -1.13 -14.94 -4.91
N MET A 125 -2.01 -14.52 -5.83
CA MET A 125 -3.32 -15.14 -6.06
C MET A 125 -3.18 -16.60 -6.46
N TYR A 126 -2.25 -16.92 -7.36
CA TYR A 126 -1.97 -18.30 -7.76
C TYR A 126 -1.50 -19.18 -6.60
N ARG A 127 -0.68 -18.64 -5.68
CA ARG A 127 -0.27 -19.37 -4.47
C ARG A 127 -1.45 -19.60 -3.53
N TYR A 128 -2.32 -18.61 -3.38
CA TYR A 128 -3.53 -18.72 -2.58
C TYR A 128 -4.46 -19.82 -3.12
N GLU A 129 -4.71 -19.85 -4.43
CA GLU A 129 -5.50 -20.89 -5.09
C GLU A 129 -4.92 -22.29 -4.90
N GLN A 130 -3.59 -22.45 -4.98
CA GLN A 130 -2.93 -23.74 -4.71
C GLN A 130 -3.08 -24.21 -3.27
N GLU A 131 -3.05 -23.29 -2.31
CA GLU A 131 -3.25 -23.60 -0.90
C GLU A 131 -4.70 -23.99 -0.60
N GLN A 132 -5.68 -23.29 -1.17
CA GLN A 132 -7.10 -23.66 -1.09
C GLN A 132 -7.36 -25.04 -1.73
N ALA A 133 -6.67 -25.35 -2.84
CA ALA A 133 -6.77 -26.65 -3.50
C ALA A 133 -5.99 -27.78 -2.80
N GLN A 134 -5.33 -27.53 -1.65
CA GLN A 134 -4.44 -28.46 -0.93
C GLN A 134 -3.33 -29.10 -1.79
N LYS A 135 -3.04 -28.51 -2.97
CA LYS A 135 -2.02 -28.98 -3.91
C LYS A 135 -0.73 -28.22 -3.67
N ARG A 136 -0.11 -28.41 -2.50
CA ARG A 136 1.25 -27.88 -2.26
C ARG A 136 2.24 -28.66 -3.12
N THR A 137 2.61 -28.08 -4.26
CA THR A 137 3.79 -28.52 -4.99
C THR A 137 5.00 -27.69 -4.57
N THR A 138 6.04 -28.33 -4.06
CA THR A 138 7.28 -27.71 -3.58
C THR A 138 8.14 -27.10 -4.69
N ARG A 139 7.75 -27.26 -5.96
CA ARG A 139 8.46 -26.69 -7.11
C ARG A 139 7.68 -25.52 -7.68
N PRO A 140 8.27 -24.30 -7.74
CA PRO A 140 7.65 -23.21 -8.49
C PRO A 140 7.56 -23.64 -9.95
N ARG A 141 6.34 -23.89 -10.44
CA ARG A 141 6.10 -24.06 -11.88
C ARG A 141 6.35 -22.72 -12.56
N LYS A 142 7.05 -22.78 -13.69
CA LYS A 142 7.29 -21.63 -14.57
C LYS A 142 5.93 -21.06 -14.97
N ILE A 143 5.60 -19.86 -14.50
CA ILE A 143 4.37 -19.16 -14.89
C ILE A 143 4.50 -18.88 -16.39
N LYS A 144 3.65 -19.49 -17.21
CA LYS A 144 3.50 -19.11 -18.62
C LYS A 144 2.73 -17.79 -18.66
N ASN A 145 3.19 -16.82 -19.43
CA ASN A 145 2.49 -15.56 -19.61
C ASN A 145 1.11 -15.85 -20.25
N ILE A 146 0.04 -15.35 -19.65
CA ILE A 146 -1.34 -15.50 -20.16
C ILE A 146 -1.49 -14.91 -21.58
N ARG A 147 -0.61 -13.98 -21.98
CA ARG A 147 -0.58 -13.41 -23.34
C ARG A 147 -0.23 -14.42 -24.45
N ASP A 148 0.38 -15.55 -24.13
CA ASP A 148 0.72 -16.56 -25.16
C ASP A 148 -0.48 -17.41 -25.60
N ASP A 149 -1.59 -17.39 -24.84
CA ASP A 149 -2.82 -18.15 -25.18
C ASP A 149 -3.79 -17.35 -26.07
N LEU A 150 -3.58 -16.03 -26.23
CA LEU A 150 -4.45 -15.18 -27.06
C LEU A 150 -3.99 -15.06 -28.53
N SER A 151 -2.90 -15.73 -28.91
CA SER A 151 -2.38 -15.73 -30.29
C SER A 151 -2.72 -17.00 -31.09
N LEU A 152 -3.60 -17.86 -30.56
CA LEU A 152 -4.00 -19.13 -31.17
C LEU A 152 -5.51 -19.26 -31.45
N ASN A 153 -6.22 -18.15 -31.66
CA ASN A 153 -7.55 -18.15 -32.27
C ASN A 153 -7.60 -17.22 -33.47
#